data_AF-A0A7S1P0S2-F1
#
_entry.id   AF-A0A7S1P0S2-F1
#
_cell.length_a   1.000
_cell.length_b   1.000
_cell.length_c   1.000
_cell.angle_alpha   90.00
_cell.angle_beta   90.00
_cell.angle_gamma   90.00
#
_symmetry.space_group_name_H-M   'P 1'
#
loop_
_entity.id
_entity.type
_entity.pdbx_description
1 polymer ?
#
loop_
_entity_poly.entity_id
_entity_poly.type
_entity_poly.pdbx_seq_one_letter_code
_entity_poly.pdbx_strand_id
1 'polypeptide(L)'
;YDGGAGDVLHALSPHLEKVRFELSARPNPLATCTLLPDSLGSVADEGGELAVQLKYNVDRLNHNAEGNYVWYQNVSMEWKLCRERDAVRQVMENGRVSSLEVQISINEWFHARDLRTFFASFAECVVVAFSAFPALKSVVLSVQYKPGYLATMLRQGAKKRCRVT
;
A
#
# COMPACT_ATOMS: atom_id res chain seq x y z
N TYR A 1 -24.12 -11.39 -8.16
CA TYR A 1 -23.19 -12.04 -9.10
C TYR A 1 -22.39 -13.04 -8.30
N ASP A 2 -22.96 -14.22 -8.10
CA ASP A 2 -22.22 -15.39 -7.60
C ASP A 2 -21.49 -15.96 -8.82
N GLY A 3 -20.15 -15.97 -8.80
CA GLY A 3 -19.30 -16.16 -9.99
C GLY A 3 -18.32 -15.01 -10.29
N GLY A 4 -18.00 -14.16 -9.32
CA GLY A 4 -17.37 -12.86 -9.52
C GLY A 4 -15.87 -12.87 -9.86
N ALA A 5 -15.23 -11.68 -9.82
CA ALA A 5 -13.79 -11.51 -10.04
C ALA A 5 -12.91 -12.41 -9.14
N GLY A 6 -13.43 -12.86 -8.00
CA GLY A 6 -12.75 -13.82 -7.12
C GLY A 6 -12.52 -15.19 -7.78
N ASP A 7 -13.50 -15.71 -8.52
CA ASP A 7 -13.38 -17.03 -9.15
C ASP A 7 -12.38 -17.00 -10.32
N VAL A 8 -12.36 -15.89 -11.06
CA VAL A 8 -11.38 -15.66 -12.13
C VAL A 8 -9.96 -15.52 -11.55
N LEU A 9 -9.79 -14.76 -10.47
CA LEU A 9 -8.50 -14.60 -9.80
C LEU A 9 -8.03 -15.93 -9.17
N HIS A 10 -8.96 -16.71 -8.61
CA HIS A 10 -8.67 -18.02 -8.05
C HIS A 10 -8.19 -18.98 -9.14
N ALA A 11 -8.89 -19.07 -10.28
CA ALA A 11 -8.49 -19.92 -11.41
C ALA A 11 -7.14 -19.51 -12.03
N LEU A 12 -6.82 -18.21 -12.05
CA LEU A 12 -5.56 -17.69 -12.59
C LEU A 12 -4.39 -17.82 -11.60
N SER A 13 -4.66 -18.09 -10.33
CA SER A 13 -3.67 -18.05 -9.26
C SER A 13 -2.41 -18.91 -9.46
N PRO A 14 -2.49 -20.13 -10.03
CA PRO A 14 -1.30 -20.94 -10.31
C PRO A 14 -0.32 -20.28 -11.29
N HIS A 15 -0.79 -19.36 -12.13
CA HIS A 15 -0.01 -18.67 -13.17
C HIS A 15 0.21 -17.17 -12.85
N LEU A 16 -0.27 -16.71 -11.71
CA LEU A 16 -0.31 -15.29 -11.38
C LEU A 16 0.98 -14.84 -10.71
N GLU A 17 1.88 -14.25 -11.50
CA GLU A 17 3.18 -13.75 -11.03
C GLU A 17 3.11 -12.31 -10.50
N LYS A 18 2.15 -11.51 -10.97
CA LYS A 18 2.00 -10.10 -10.56
C LYS A 18 0.54 -9.66 -10.52
N VAL A 19 0.16 -8.94 -9.46
CA VAL A 19 -1.12 -8.22 -9.36
C VAL A 19 -0.86 -6.74 -9.14
N ARG A 20 -1.65 -5.90 -9.80
CA ARG A 20 -1.60 -4.43 -9.66
C ARG A 20 -2.93 -3.91 -9.13
N PHE A 21 -2.85 -3.07 -8.10
CA PHE A 21 -3.97 -2.32 -7.56
C PHE A 21 -3.74 -0.83 -7.77
N GLU A 22 -4.75 -0.16 -8.33
CA GLU A 22 -4.76 1.29 -8.44
C GLU A 22 -5.77 1.86 -7.46
N LEU A 23 -5.28 2.70 -6.56
CA LEU A 23 -6.01 3.20 -5.41
C LEU A 23 -5.93 4.72 -5.42
N SER A 24 -7.05 5.36 -5.11
CA SER A 24 -7.11 6.80 -4.91
C SER A 24 -7.38 7.07 -3.44
N ALA A 25 -6.50 7.85 -2.80
CA ALA A 25 -6.63 8.24 -1.41
C ALA A 25 -6.90 9.74 -1.34
N ARG A 26 -7.90 10.10 -0.54
CA ARG A 26 -8.26 11.50 -0.27
C ARG A 26 -7.76 11.87 1.12
N PRO A 27 -6.82 12.81 1.24
CA PRO A 27 -6.29 13.24 2.53
C PRO A 27 -7.40 13.85 3.37
N ASN A 28 -7.71 13.19 4.48
CA ASN A 28 -8.54 13.71 5.55
C ASN A 28 -8.14 12.98 6.85
N PRO A 29 -8.45 13.50 8.04
CA PRO A 29 -7.99 12.91 9.30
C PRO A 29 -8.38 11.44 9.53
N LEU A 30 -9.37 10.91 8.82
CA LEU A 30 -9.83 9.52 8.92
C LEU A 30 -9.28 8.63 7.79
N ALA A 31 -8.56 9.20 6.82
CA ALA A 31 -8.04 8.47 5.68
C ALA A 31 -6.81 7.64 6.05
N THR A 32 -6.83 6.38 5.62
CA THR A 32 -5.75 5.43 5.83
C THR A 32 -5.34 4.80 4.50
N CYS A 33 -4.05 4.74 4.22
CA CYS A 33 -3.50 3.90 3.15
C CYS A 33 -3.20 2.51 3.71
N THR A 34 -3.30 1.46 2.90
CA THR A 34 -3.00 0.08 3.30
C THR A 34 -1.84 -0.48 2.50
N LEU A 35 -0.89 -1.12 3.18
CA LEU A 35 0.21 -1.83 2.53
C LEU A 35 -0.27 -3.13 1.86
N LEU A 36 -1.41 -3.68 2.30
CA LEU A 36 -2.06 -4.84 1.72
C LEU A 36 -3.56 -4.52 1.53
N PRO A 37 -4.03 -4.35 0.29
CA PRO A 37 -5.44 -4.03 0.03
C PRO A 37 -6.33 -5.26 0.25
N ASP A 38 -7.56 -5.03 0.73
CA ASP A 38 -8.56 -6.08 0.99
C ASP A 38 -8.79 -7.01 -0.21
N SER A 39 -8.75 -6.45 -1.43
CA SER A 39 -8.92 -7.18 -2.69
C SER A 39 -7.83 -8.22 -2.95
N LEU A 40 -6.71 -8.18 -2.22
CA LEU A 40 -5.70 -9.24 -2.25
C LEU A 40 -6.26 -10.56 -1.69
N GLY A 41 -7.26 -10.51 -0.80
CA GLY A 41 -7.91 -11.72 -0.29
C GLY A 41 -8.72 -12.50 -1.33
N SER A 42 -8.96 -11.93 -2.52
CA SER A 42 -9.60 -12.63 -3.65
C SER A 42 -8.62 -13.48 -4.45
N VAL A 43 -7.33 -13.37 -4.17
CA VAL A 43 -6.25 -14.12 -4.81
C VAL A 43 -6.09 -15.43 -4.03
N ALA A 44 -5.94 -16.57 -4.72
CA ALA A 44 -5.81 -17.85 -4.02
C ALA A 44 -4.56 -17.84 -3.12
N ASP A 45 -4.60 -18.58 -2.04
CA ASP A 45 -3.48 -18.75 -1.14
C ASP A 45 -2.48 -19.82 -1.64
N GLU A 46 -2.89 -20.60 -2.65
CA GLU A 46 -2.09 -21.55 -3.43
C GLU A 46 -1.43 -20.89 -4.67
N GLY A 47 -0.29 -21.43 -5.10
CA GLY A 47 0.44 -21.00 -6.30
C GLY A 47 1.91 -20.63 -6.05
N GLY A 48 2.55 -20.10 -7.09
CA GLY A 48 3.93 -19.61 -7.01
C GLY A 48 4.06 -18.24 -6.34
N GLU A 49 5.29 -17.72 -6.29
CA GLU A 49 5.55 -16.38 -5.75
C GLU A 49 4.81 -15.29 -6.54
N LEU A 50 4.21 -14.36 -5.81
CA LEU A 50 3.44 -13.25 -6.31
C LEU A 50 4.10 -11.92 -5.93
N ALA A 51 4.30 -11.08 -6.94
CA ALA A 51 4.60 -9.67 -6.77
C ALA A 51 3.30 -8.85 -6.71
N VAL A 52 3.20 -7.95 -5.72
CA VAL A 52 2.05 -7.03 -5.62
C VAL A 52 2.53 -5.61 -5.88
N GLN A 53 1.86 -4.92 -6.81
CA GLN A 53 2.08 -3.52 -7.09
C GLN A 53 0.88 -2.70 -6.61
N LEU A 54 1.13 -1.68 -5.81
CA LEU A 54 0.14 -0.71 -5.33
C LEU A 54 0.48 0.64 -5.92
N LYS A 55 -0.47 1.25 -6.63
CA LYS A 55 -0.36 2.62 -7.10
C LYS A 55 -1.37 3.48 -6.35
N TYR A 56 -0.86 4.33 -5.47
CA TYR A 56 -1.65 5.32 -4.75
C TYR A 56 -1.57 6.68 -5.44
N ASN A 57 -2.73 7.17 -5.86
CA ASN A 57 -2.90 8.56 -6.27
C ASN A 57 -3.50 9.32 -5.09
N VAL A 58 -2.75 10.27 -4.57
CA VAL A 58 -3.12 11.09 -3.43
C VAL A 58 -3.48 12.49 -3.95
N ASP A 59 -4.76 12.84 -3.83
CA ASP A 59 -5.31 14.09 -4.34
C ASP A 59 -6.03 14.86 -3.23
N ARG A 60 -5.61 16.10 -3.00
CA ARG A 60 -6.18 16.99 -1.97
C ARG A 60 -7.40 17.74 -2.49
N LEU A 61 -7.54 17.89 -3.81
CA LEU A 61 -8.68 18.54 -4.42
C LEU A 61 -9.93 17.71 -4.14
N ASN A 62 -10.89 18.31 -3.44
CA ASN A 62 -12.16 17.66 -3.16
C ASN A 62 -13.32 18.49 -3.69
N HIS A 63 -14.39 17.81 -4.06
CA HIS A 63 -15.68 18.41 -4.35
C HIS A 63 -16.68 17.96 -3.28
N ASN A 64 -17.44 18.89 -2.71
CA ASN A 64 -18.58 18.51 -1.87
C ASN A 64 -19.73 17.93 -2.74
N ALA A 65 -20.82 17.50 -2.10
CA ALA A 65 -21.98 16.95 -2.81
C ALA A 65 -22.58 17.93 -3.83
N GLU A 66 -22.34 19.23 -3.62
CA GLU A 66 -22.78 20.34 -4.47
C GLU A 66 -21.73 20.72 -5.55
N GLY A 67 -20.61 20.01 -5.65
CA GLY A 67 -19.57 20.25 -6.65
C GLY A 67 -18.56 21.37 -6.30
N ASN A 68 -18.67 22.01 -5.14
CA ASN A 68 -17.76 23.08 -4.71
C ASN A 68 -16.43 22.53 -4.22
N TYR A 69 -15.35 23.29 -4.48
CA TYR A 69 -14.01 22.98 -3.97
C TYR A 69 -13.96 22.99 -2.44
N VAL A 70 -13.51 21.90 -1.85
CA VAL A 70 -13.26 21.78 -0.40
C VAL A 70 -11.79 21.55 -0.15
N TRP A 71 -11.19 22.41 0.68
CA TRP A 71 -9.81 22.30 1.14
C TRP A 71 -9.76 21.87 2.60
N TYR A 72 -9.22 20.69 2.87
CA TYR A 72 -8.95 20.26 4.24
C TYR A 72 -7.64 20.90 4.75
N GLN A 73 -7.77 21.72 5.78
CA GLN A 73 -6.64 22.42 6.42
C GLN A 73 -5.77 21.46 7.28
N ASN A 74 -6.39 20.46 7.90
CA ASN A 74 -5.71 19.40 8.67
C ASN A 74 -5.76 18.08 7.89
N VAL A 75 -4.72 17.78 7.13
CA VAL A 75 -4.61 16.55 6.35
C VAL A 75 -3.52 15.66 6.94
N SER A 76 -3.93 14.66 7.69
CA SER A 76 -3.08 13.54 8.07
C SER A 76 -3.58 12.30 7.34
N MET A 77 -2.67 11.53 6.78
CA MET A 77 -2.93 10.15 6.37
C MET A 77 -1.87 9.29 6.99
N GLU A 78 -2.28 8.10 7.40
CA GLU A 78 -1.39 7.12 7.97
C GLU A 78 -1.48 5.82 7.18
N TRP A 79 -0.39 5.06 7.23
CA TRP A 79 -0.36 3.72 6.69
C TRP A 79 -0.81 2.71 7.74
N LYS A 80 -1.51 1.69 7.26
CA LYS A 80 -1.83 0.47 8.01
C LYS A 80 -1.37 -0.74 7.22
N LEU A 81 -1.04 -1.83 7.91
CA LEU A 81 -0.56 -3.06 7.26
C LEU A 81 -1.66 -3.69 6.38
N CYS A 82 -2.82 -3.95 6.96
CA CYS A 82 -4.05 -4.35 6.28
C CYS A 82 -5.26 -3.70 6.98
N ARG A 83 -6.43 -3.68 6.36
CA ARG A 83 -7.68 -3.66 7.13
C ARG A 83 -7.97 -5.10 7.50
N GLU A 84 -8.31 -5.33 8.77
CA GLU A 84 -8.48 -6.63 9.43
C GLU A 84 -9.30 -7.65 8.61
N ARG A 85 -8.66 -8.35 7.68
CA ARG A 85 -9.27 -9.40 6.86
C ARG A 85 -8.39 -10.64 6.86
N ASP A 86 -8.94 -11.74 7.38
CA ASP A 86 -8.24 -13.02 7.47
C ASP A 86 -7.76 -13.53 6.11
N ALA A 87 -8.52 -13.30 5.03
CA ALA A 87 -8.16 -13.73 3.68
C ALA A 87 -6.85 -13.08 3.18
N VAL A 88 -6.63 -11.79 3.45
CA VAL A 88 -5.38 -11.10 3.08
C VAL A 88 -4.22 -11.66 3.90
N ARG A 89 -4.46 -11.94 5.19
CA ARG A 89 -3.46 -12.53 6.08
C ARG A 89 -3.04 -13.92 5.59
N GLN A 90 -4.00 -14.77 5.19
CA GLN A 90 -3.74 -16.11 4.67
C GLN A 90 -2.85 -16.11 3.42
N VAL A 91 -3.15 -15.24 2.44
CA VAL A 91 -2.31 -15.10 1.23
C VAL A 91 -0.87 -14.69 1.57
N MET A 92 -0.68 -13.89 2.62
CA MET A 92 0.65 -13.48 3.09
C MET A 92 1.35 -14.57 3.93
N GLU A 93 0.63 -15.23 4.84
CA GLU A 93 1.13 -16.28 5.75
C GLU A 93 1.56 -17.53 4.98
N ASN A 94 0.83 -17.88 3.91
CA ASN A 94 1.21 -18.96 3.00
C ASN A 94 2.47 -18.63 2.18
N GLY A 95 3.02 -17.43 2.34
CA GLY A 95 4.28 -17.01 1.75
C GLY A 95 4.20 -16.70 0.27
N ARG A 96 2.98 -16.58 -0.26
CA ARG A 96 2.72 -16.35 -1.68
C ARG A 96 3.22 -14.97 -2.10
N VAL A 97 3.08 -13.95 -1.25
CA VAL A 97 3.57 -12.59 -1.54
C VAL A 97 5.04 -12.45 -1.20
N SER A 98 5.89 -12.45 -2.23
CA SER A 98 7.35 -12.33 -2.05
C SER A 98 7.88 -10.92 -2.23
N SER A 99 7.15 -10.04 -2.91
CA SER A 99 7.56 -8.65 -3.15
C SER A 99 6.39 -7.68 -3.18
N LEU A 100 6.59 -6.49 -2.58
CA LEU A 100 5.66 -5.36 -2.66
C LEU A 100 6.33 -4.18 -3.37
N GLU A 101 5.66 -3.63 -4.37
CA GLU A 101 6.02 -2.39 -5.04
C GLU A 101 4.95 -1.34 -4.77
N VAL A 102 5.29 -0.27 -4.07
CA VAL A 102 4.38 0.81 -3.70
C VAL A 102 4.78 2.07 -4.44
N GLN A 103 3.90 2.55 -5.31
CA GLN A 103 4.04 3.79 -6.05
C GLN A 103 3.10 4.83 -5.46
N ILE A 104 3.63 5.98 -5.06
CA ILE A 104 2.83 7.08 -4.49
C ILE A 104 3.01 8.32 -5.36
N SER A 105 1.91 8.75 -5.94
CA SER A 105 1.80 10.02 -6.66
C SER A 105 1.03 10.99 -5.78
N ILE A 106 1.65 12.12 -5.45
CA ILE A 106 1.05 13.17 -4.61
C ILE A 106 0.93 14.39 -5.51
N ASN A 107 -0.30 14.70 -5.93
CA ASN A 107 -0.54 15.67 -7.00
C ASN A 107 -0.55 17.13 -6.52
N GLU A 108 -0.41 17.37 -5.21
CA GLU A 108 -0.51 18.70 -4.62
C GLU A 108 0.49 18.95 -3.48
N TRP A 109 0.56 20.21 -3.04
CA TRP A 109 1.44 20.64 -1.97
C TRP A 109 0.95 20.11 -0.61
N PHE A 110 1.76 19.25 0.02
CA PHE A 110 1.60 18.83 1.41
C PHE A 110 2.60 19.58 2.29
N HIS A 111 2.22 19.87 3.54
CA HIS A 111 3.18 20.36 4.50
C HIS A 111 4.26 19.30 4.75
N ALA A 112 5.52 19.75 4.86
CA ALA A 112 6.64 18.85 5.08
C ALA A 112 6.47 17.98 6.34
N ARG A 113 5.78 18.51 7.37
CA ARG A 113 5.41 17.79 8.58
C ARG A 113 4.49 16.60 8.28
N ASP A 114 3.44 16.81 7.48
CA ASP A 114 2.44 15.79 7.17
C ASP A 114 3.04 14.68 6.32
N LEU A 115 3.88 15.04 5.34
CA LEU A 115 4.65 14.06 4.56
C LEU A 115 5.57 13.23 5.45
N ARG A 116 6.23 13.87 6.43
CA ARG A 116 7.11 13.17 7.36
C ARG A 116 6.33 12.12 8.17
N THR A 117 5.17 12.48 8.71
CA THR A 117 4.30 11.55 9.45
C THR A 117 3.79 10.43 8.54
N PHE A 118 3.32 10.77 7.34
CA PHE A 118 2.84 9.80 6.35
C PHE A 118 3.92 8.77 6.00
N PHE A 119 5.14 9.21 5.72
CA PHE A 119 6.24 8.31 5.41
C PHE A 119 6.81 7.57 6.62
N ALA A 120 6.75 8.16 7.82
CA ALA A 120 7.13 7.48 9.06
C ALA A 120 6.18 6.29 9.32
N SER A 121 4.86 6.50 9.25
CA SER A 121 3.87 5.42 9.40
C SER A 121 4.01 4.35 8.31
N PHE A 122 4.38 4.72 7.08
CA PHE A 122 4.72 3.74 6.04
C PHE A 122 5.91 2.87 6.45
N ALA A 123 6.99 3.49 6.92
CA ALA A 123 8.18 2.76 7.34
C ALA A 123 7.88 1.79 8.47
N GLU A 124 7.10 2.22 9.47
CA GLU A 124 6.62 1.36 10.55
C GLU A 124 5.80 0.17 10.01
N CYS A 125 4.85 0.41 9.11
CA CYS A 125 4.08 -0.66 8.46
C CYS A 125 4.97 -1.67 7.74
N VAL A 126 6.03 -1.22 7.06
CA VAL A 126 6.98 -2.11 6.38
C VAL A 126 7.76 -2.95 7.38
N VAL A 127 8.18 -2.39 8.52
CA VAL A 127 8.85 -3.16 9.59
C VAL A 127 7.93 -4.25 10.12
N VAL A 128 6.67 -3.91 10.41
CA VAL A 128 5.67 -4.86 10.88
C VAL A 128 5.41 -5.92 9.81
N ALA A 129 5.28 -5.55 8.54
CA ALA A 129 5.07 -6.49 7.43
C ALA A 129 6.20 -7.52 7.34
N PHE A 130 7.45 -7.07 7.39
CA PHE A 130 8.61 -7.97 7.35
C PHE A 130 8.74 -8.88 8.57
N SER A 131 8.15 -8.48 9.71
CA SER A 131 8.15 -9.25 10.94
C SER A 131 7.01 -10.27 10.95
N ALA A 132 5.85 -9.88 10.43
CA ALA A 132 4.65 -10.72 10.32
C ALA A 132 4.74 -11.74 9.17
N PHE A 133 5.43 -11.40 8.08
CA PHE A 133 5.43 -12.19 6.84
C PHE A 133 6.87 -12.53 6.40
N PRO A 134 7.45 -13.64 6.89
CA PRO A 134 8.84 -14.01 6.61
C PRO A 134 9.16 -14.23 5.12
N ALA A 135 8.17 -14.63 4.33
CA ALA A 135 8.32 -14.84 2.89
C ALA A 135 8.47 -13.53 2.10
N LEU A 136 8.10 -12.39 2.70
CA LEU A 136 8.27 -11.08 2.08
C LEU A 136 9.77 -10.75 1.99
N LYS A 137 10.30 -10.79 0.77
CA LYS A 137 11.73 -10.58 0.49
C LYS A 137 12.07 -9.12 0.32
N SER A 138 11.18 -8.34 -0.30
CA SER A 138 11.44 -6.95 -0.64
C SER A 138 10.22 -6.05 -0.62
N VAL A 139 10.45 -4.79 -0.23
CA VAL A 139 9.50 -3.68 -0.43
C VAL A 139 10.19 -2.55 -1.20
N VAL A 140 9.64 -2.15 -2.33
CA VAL A 140 10.11 -1.02 -3.13
C VAL A 140 9.12 0.12 -3.01
N LEU A 141 9.58 1.29 -2.61
CA LEU A 141 8.80 2.52 -2.56
C LEU A 141 9.24 3.46 -3.68
N SER A 142 8.35 3.76 -4.61
CA SER A 142 8.52 4.78 -5.66
C SER A 142 7.70 6.01 -5.33
N VAL A 143 8.35 7.17 -5.24
CA VAL A 143 7.69 8.44 -4.94
C VAL A 143 8.12 9.49 -5.96
N GLN A 144 7.18 10.28 -6.49
CA GLN A 144 7.50 11.34 -7.45
C GLN A 144 8.49 12.37 -6.88
N TYR A 145 8.32 12.71 -5.58
CA TYR A 145 9.22 13.59 -4.85
C TYR A 145 9.86 12.79 -3.73
N LYS A 146 11.15 12.47 -3.87
CA LYS A 146 11.91 11.69 -2.90
C LYS A 146 12.49 12.58 -1.80
N PRO A 147 11.91 12.59 -0.59
CA PRO A 147 12.46 13.38 0.50
C PRO A 147 13.77 12.73 0.95
N GLY A 148 14.84 13.51 1.11
CA GLY A 148 16.16 12.98 1.48
C GLY A 148 16.16 12.16 2.78
N TYR A 149 15.25 12.45 3.71
CA TYR A 149 15.09 11.73 4.98
C TYR A 149 14.41 10.35 4.84
N LEU A 150 13.67 10.11 3.75
CA LEU A 150 12.85 8.91 3.56
C LEU A 150 13.69 7.64 3.47
N ALA A 151 14.80 7.70 2.73
CA ALA A 151 15.71 6.57 2.59
C ALA A 151 16.34 6.19 3.94
N THR A 152 16.64 7.18 4.79
CA THR A 152 17.20 6.94 6.12
C THR A 152 16.19 6.30 7.06
N MET A 153 14.94 6.80 7.09
CA MET A 153 13.87 6.21 7.92
C MET A 153 13.61 4.73 7.56
N LEU A 154 13.52 4.43 6.27
CA LEU A 154 13.28 3.06 5.80
C LEU A 154 14.47 2.12 6.06
N ARG A 155 15.70 2.62 5.94
CA ARG A 155 16.90 1.82 6.27
C ARG A 155 16.98 1.46 7.75
N GLN A 156 16.59 2.39 8.63
CA GLN A 156 16.60 2.15 10.08
C GLN A 156 15.57 1.10 10.48
N GLY A 157 14.37 1.14 9.89
CA GLY A 157 13.30 0.20 10.23
C GLY A 157 13.36 -1.16 9.51
N ALA A 158 13.64 -1.17 8.21
CA ALA A 158 13.39 -2.33 7.34
C ALA A 158 14.65 -3.10 6.89
N LYS A 159 15.84 -2.72 7.40
CA LYS A 159 17.16 -3.23 6.97
C LYS A 159 17.36 -3.03 5.44
N LYS A 160 18.27 -3.78 4.80
CA LYS A 160 18.54 -3.73 3.34
C LYS A 160 17.39 -4.27 2.45
N ARG A 161 16.26 -4.70 3.04
CA ARG A 161 15.11 -5.29 2.32
C ARG A 161 14.13 -4.25 1.77
N CYS A 162 14.28 -2.98 2.15
CA CYS A 162 13.50 -1.89 1.59
C CYS A 162 14.36 -0.99 0.69
N ARG A 163 13.83 -0.63 -0.48
CA ARG A 163 14.46 0.30 -1.42
C ARG A 163 13.52 1.47 -1.72
N VAL A 164 14.06 2.68 -1.76
CA VAL A 164 13.36 3.86 -2.24
C VAL A 164 13.89 4.21 -3.62
N THR A 165 13.01 4.19 -4.62
CA THR A 165 13.29 4.63 -5.99
C THR A 165 12.81 6.04 -6.17
#